data_AF-A0A4Q3W2G2-F1
#
_entry.id   AF-A0A4Q3W2G2-F1
#
_cell.length_a   1.000
_cell.length_b   1.000
_cell.length_c   1.000
_cell.angle_alpha   90.00
_cell.angle_beta   90.00
_cell.angle_gamma   90.00
#
_symmetry.space_group_name_H-M   'P 1'
#
loop_
_entity.id
_entity.type
_entity.pdbx_description
1 polymer ?
#
loop_
_entity_poly.entity_id
_entity_poly.type
_entity_poly.pdbx_seq_one_letter_code
_entity_poly.pdbx_strand_id
1 'polypeptide(L)' 'SMDVYIAKLRKYLKEDPKLEIVNIHGNGFRLVESE' A
#
# COMPACT_ATOMS: atom_id res chain seq x y z
N SER A 1 -14.42 1.47 5.07
CA SER A 1 -14.26 0.94 3.70
C SER A 1 -12.85 0.40 3.53
N MET A 2 -12.59 -0.32 2.42
CA MET A 2 -11.25 -0.83 2.09
C MET A 2 -10.20 0.29 2.05
N ASP A 3 -10.55 1.45 1.48
CA ASP A 3 -9.63 2.60 1.34
C ASP A 3 -9.14 3.13 2.69
N VAL A 4 -9.99 3.12 3.72
CA VAL A 4 -9.60 3.53 5.08
C VAL A 4 -8.56 2.58 5.67
N TYR A 5 -8.69 1.28 5.40
CA TYR A 5 -7.72 0.29 5.85
C TYR A 5 -6.38 0.46 5.12
N ILE A 6 -6.41 0.63 3.79
CA ILE A 6 -5.20 0.89 2.99
C ILE A 6 -4.51 2.18 3.43
N ALA A 7 -5.27 3.25 3.72
CA ALA A 7 -4.71 4.50 4.23
C ALA A 7 -4.00 4.34 5.58
N LYS A 8 -4.53 3.49 6.49
CA LYS A 8 -3.85 3.14 7.74
C LYS A 8 -2.60 2.31 7.49
N LEU A 9 -2.67 1.31 6.62
CA LEU A 9 -1.55 0.44 6.30
C LEU A 9 -0.37 1.22 5.68
N ARG A 10 -0.63 2.15 4.76
CA ARG A 10 0.39 3.06 4.21
C ARG A 10 1.09 3.90 5.27
N LYS A 11 0.40 4.29 6.35
CA LYS A 11 1.02 5.04 7.45
C LYS A 11 2.00 4.16 8.24
N TYR A 12 1.65 2.90 8.48
CA TYR A 12 2.53 1.95 9.17
C TYR A 12 3.77 1.60 8.33
N LEU A 13 3.61 1.45 7.01
CA LEU A 13 4.71 1.13 6.10
C LEU A 13 5.61 2.34 5.77
N LYS A 14 5.25 3.55 6.21
CA LYS A 14 6.00 4.78 5.88
C LYS A 14 7.46 4.76 6.36
N GLU A 15 7.76 3.99 7.41
CA GLU A 15 9.12 3.86 7.95
C GLU A 15 10.04 3.03 7.05
N ASP A 16 9.47 2.22 6.16
CA ASP A 16 10.21 1.43 5.19
C ASP A 16 9.98 1.97 3.76
N PRO A 17 10.88 2.82 3.24
CA PRO A 17 10.73 3.40 1.90
C PRO A 17 10.85 2.36 0.78
N LYS A 18 11.27 1.12 1.08
CA LYS A 18 11.31 0.04 0.08
C LYS A 18 9.93 -0.53 -0.20
N LEU A 19 8.98 -0.37 0.72
CA LEU A 19 7.64 -0.93 0.62
C LEU A 19 6.63 0.10 0.11
N GLU A 20 5.92 -0.24 -0.97
CA GLU A 20 4.88 0.60 -1.55
C GLU A 20 3.59 -0.17 -1.80
N ILE A 21 2.44 0.47 -1.54
CA ILE A 21 1.12 -0.07 -1.92
C ILE A 21 0.61 0.64 -3.17
N VAL A 22 0.62 -0.07 -4.29
CA VAL A 22 0.09 0.38 -5.59
C VAL A 22 -1.38 -0.03 -5.77
N ASN A 23 -2.17 0.87 -6.35
CA ASN A 23 -3.57 0.61 -6.68
C ASN A 23 -3.66 0.00 -8.09
N ILE A 24 -4.31 -1.15 -8.21
CA ILE A 24 -4.56 -1.84 -9.47
C ILE A 24 -6.04 -1.64 -9.81
N HIS A 25 -6.29 -0.79 -10.81
CA HIS A 25 -7.63 -0.48 -11.25
C HIS A 25 -8.42 -1.77 -11.60
N GLY A 26 -9.61 -1.90 -11.03
CA GLY A 26 -10.49 -3.07 -11.21
C GLY A 26 -10.05 -4.35 -10.49
N ASN A 27 -8.89 -4.37 -9.81
CA ASN A 27 -8.32 -5.58 -9.22
C ASN A 27 -7.90 -5.43 -7.74
N GLY A 28 -7.83 -4.21 -7.20
CA GLY A 28 -7.55 -3.96 -5.78
C GLY A 28 -6.19 -3.33 -5.54
N PHE A 29 -5.45 -3.81 -4.53
CA PHE A 29 -4.17 -3.22 -4.10
C PHE A 29 -3.07 -4.29 -4.11
N ARG A 30 -1.84 -3.90 -4.44
CA ARG A 30 -0.65 -4.76 -4.36
C ARG A 30 0.43 -4.09 -3.54
N LEU A 31 1.10 -4.86 -2.68
CA LEU A 31 2.32 -4.47 -1.99
C LEU A 31 3.52 -4.84 -2.87
N VAL A 32 4.42 -3.89 -3.10
CA VAL A 32 5.66 -4.08 -3.85
C VAL A 32 6.84 -3.69 -2.98
N GLU A 33 7.97 -4.36 -3.20
CA GLU A 33 9.26 -4.08 -2.56
C GLU A 33 10.25 -3.63 -3.64
N SER A 34 10.94 -2.51 -3.41
CA SER A 34 12.03 -2.02 -4.26
C SER A 34 13.38 -2.46 -3.67
N GLU A 35 14.34 -2.84 -4.53
CA GLU A 35 15.71 -3.22 -4.10
C GLU A 35 16.46 -2.04 -3.43
#